data_AF-A0A4P0YBU3-F1
#
_entry.id   AF-A0A4P0YBU3-F1
#
_cell.length_a   1.000
_cell.length_b   1.000
_cell.length_c   1.000
_cell.angle_alpha   90.00
_cell.angle_beta   90.00
_cell.angle_gamma   90.00
#
_symmetry.space_group_name_H-M   'P 1'
#
loop_
_entity.id
_entity.type
_entity.pdbx_description
1 polymer ?
#
loop_
_entity_poly.entity_id
_entity_poly.type
_entity_poly.pdbx_seq_one_letter_code
_entity_poly.pdbx_strand_id
1 'polypeptide(L)' 'MTKFALVGDVGGTNARLALCDLASGEISRAKTYSGLDYPSWRQWCASTSRSTR' A
#
# COMPACT_ATOMS: atom_id res chain seq x y z
N MET A 1 -2.70 17.44 -18.30
CA MET A 1 -2.88 17.44 -16.83
C MET A 1 -2.35 16.12 -16.33
N THR A 2 -1.25 16.11 -15.57
CA THR A 2 -0.71 14.89 -14.97
C THR A 2 -1.61 14.46 -13.83
N LYS A 3 -2.07 13.21 -13.86
CA LYS A 3 -3.05 12.67 -12.92
C LYS A 3 -2.42 11.45 -12.27
N PHE A 4 -2.26 11.49 -10.96
CA PHE A 4 -1.63 10.41 -10.20
C PHE A 4 -2.68 9.65 -9.40
N ALA A 5 -2.56 8.33 -9.40
CA ALA A 5 -3.29 7.45 -8.49
C ALA A 5 -2.37 6.98 -7.36
N LEU A 6 -2.87 7.01 -6.14
CA LEU A 6 -2.21 6.35 -5.02
C LEU A 6 -2.58 4.87 -5.06
N VAL A 7 -1.61 4.03 -5.35
CA VAL A 7 -1.78 2.58 -5.42
C VAL A 7 -1.12 1.93 -4.22
N GLY A 8 -1.77 0.90 -3.67
CA GLY A 8 -1.29 0.23 -2.48
C GLY A 8 -1.56 -1.26 -2.51
N ASP A 9 -0.57 -2.04 -2.09
CA ASP A 9 -0.68 -3.47 -1.83
C ASP A 9 -0.56 -3.72 -0.32
N VAL A 10 -1.51 -4.45 0.25
CA VAL A 10 -1.59 -4.70 1.69
C VAL A 10 -1.47 -6.19 1.93
N GLY A 11 -0.27 -6.63 2.29
CA GLY A 11 -0.04 -7.99 2.78
C GLY A 11 -0.33 -8.09 4.28
N GLY A 12 -0.47 -9.33 4.78
CA GLY A 12 -0.84 -9.58 6.19
C GLY A 12 0.08 -8.94 7.25
N THR A 13 1.31 -8.55 6.88
CA THR A 13 2.30 -7.94 7.79
C THR A 13 2.79 -6.58 7.32
N ASN A 14 2.74 -6.29 6.02
CA ASN A 14 3.36 -5.11 5.42
C ASN A 14 2.42 -4.47 4.41
N ALA A 15 2.46 -3.14 4.32
CA ALA A 15 1.77 -2.40 3.29
C ALA A 15 2.78 -1.68 2.40
N ARG A 16 2.58 -1.71 1.09
CA ARG A 16 3.37 -0.98 0.10
C ARG A 16 2.47 0.06 -0.53
N LEU A 17 2.88 1.32 -0.52
CA LEU A 17 2.19 2.42 -1.20
C LEU A 17 3.12 3.01 -2.27
N ALA A 18 2.57 3.33 -3.43
CA ALA A 18 3.30 3.98 -4.51
C ALA A 18 2.39 4.96 -5.27
N LEU A 19 2.98 5.89 -6.00
CA LEU A 19 2.26 6.77 -6.90
C LEU A 19 2.36 6.24 -8.32
N CYS A 20 1.21 6.03 -8.95
CA CYS A 20 1.10 5.64 -10.35
C CYS A 20 0.72 6.87 -11.18
N ASP A 21 1.52 7.21 -12.18
CA ASP A 21 1.10 8.16 -13.22
C ASP A 21 0.06 7.48 -14.11
N LEU A 22 -1.16 8.01 -14.14
CA LEU A 22 -2.25 7.44 -14.93
C LEU A 22 -2.08 7.63 -16.44
N ALA A 23 -1.20 8.54 -16.87
CA ALA A 23 -0.95 8.76 -18.29
C ALA A 23 0.07 7.76 -18.86
N SER A 24 1.13 7.42 -18.11
CA SER A 24 2.19 6.52 -18.56
C SER A 24 2.12 5.12 -17.94
N GLY A 25 1.41 4.96 -16.83
CA GLY A 25 1.45 3.75 -15.99
C GLY A 25 2.72 3.63 -15.15
N GLU A 26 3.57 4.68 -15.12
CA GLU A 26 4.82 4.65 -14.36
C GLU A 26 4.54 4.66 -12.85
N ILE A 27 5.13 3.71 -12.12
CA ILE A 27 5.08 3.65 -10.67
C ILE A 27 6.33 4.31 -10.10
N SER A 28 6.13 5.35 -9.29
CA SER A 28 7.19 6.11 -8.63
C SER A 28 6.92 6.28 -7.13
N ARG A 29 7.95 6.65 -6.38
CA ARG A 29 7.89 6.92 -4.93
C ARG A 29 7.30 5.75 -4.10
N ALA A 30 7.61 4.52 -4.48
CA ALA A 30 7.19 3.34 -3.73
C ALA A 30 7.83 3.33 -2.32
N LYS A 31 6.99 3.25 -1.28
CA LYS A 31 7.42 3.14 0.11
C LYS A 31 6.77 1.93 0.77
N THR A 32 7.60 1.12 1.42
CA THR A 32 7.13 -0.03 2.21
C THR A 32 7.00 0.40 3.67
N TYR A 33 5.84 0.13 4.26
CA TYR A 33 5.53 0.35 5.66
C TYR A 33 5.41 -1.00 6.35
N SER A 34 6.23 -1.20 7.38
CA SER A 34 6.15 -2.39 8.21
C SER A 34 5.02 -2.24 9.23
N GLY A 35 4.20 -3.27 9.40
CA GLY A 35 3.26 -3.35 10.52
C GLY A 35 3.94 -3.42 11.89
N LEU A 36 5.28 -3.53 11.94
CA LEU A 36 6.06 -3.37 13.16
C LEU A 36 6.26 -1.89 13.53
N ASP A 37 6.40 -1.02 12.54
CA ASP A 37 6.76 0.39 12.75
C ASP A 37 5.55 1.21 13.21
N TYR A 38 4.33 0.77 12.88
CA TYR A 38 3.10 1.45 13.22
C TYR A 38 2.04 0.47 13.73
N PRO A 39 1.69 0.51 15.03
CA PRO A 39 0.69 -0.40 15.62
C PRO A 39 -0.69 -0.34 14.94
N SER A 40 -1.11 0.85 14.49
CA SER A 40 -2.37 1.03 13.75
C SER A 40 -2.35 0.36 12.37
N TRP A 41 -1.19 0.31 11.71
CA TRP A 41 -1.02 -0.38 10.42
C TRP A 41 -1.03 -1.88 10.60
N ARG A 42 -0.53 -2.40 11.72
CA ARG A 42 -0.63 -3.83 12.05
C ARG A 42 -2.08 -4.29 12.08
N GLN A 43 -2.96 -3.51 12.70
CA GLN A 43 -4.38 -3.84 12.79
C GLN A 43 -5.04 -3.83 11.41
N TRP A 44 -4.66 -2.87 10.56
CA TRP A 44 -5.14 -2.81 9.19
C TRP A 44 -4.65 -3.99 8.35
N CYS A 45 -3.35 -4.29 8.33
CA CYS A 45 -2.79 -5.45 7.63
C CYS A 45 -3.39 -6.79 8.14
N ALA A 46 -3.61 -6.91 9.44
CA ALA A 46 -4.22 -8.10 10.05
C ALA A 46 -5.73 -8.24 9.72
N SER A 47 -6.42 -7.14 9.38
CA SER A 47 -7.82 -7.18 8.94
C SER A 47 -7.95 -7.67 7.50
N THR A 48 -7.01 -7.29 6.62
CA THR A 48 -6.99 -7.75 5.22
C THR A 48 -6.66 -9.24 5.11
N SER A 49 -5.77 -9.76 5.96
CA SER A 49 -5.44 -11.20 6.04
C SER A 49 -6.60 -12.08 6.54
N ARG A 50 -7.54 -11.50 7.30
CA ARG A 50 -8.75 -12.20 7.76
C ARG A 50 -9.86 -12.21 6.71
N SER A 51 -9.80 -11.34 5.70
CA SER A 51 -10.82 -11.26 4.65
C SER A 51 -10.61 -12.27 3.51
N THR A 52 -9.44 -12.90 3.42
CA THR A 52 -9.10 -13.95 2.44
C THR A 52 -9.20 -15.38 3.00
N ARG A 53 -9.82 -15.55 4.17
CA ARG A 53 -10.01 -16.86 4.80
C ARG A 53 -11.48 -17.19 4.95
#